data_AF-A0A9D5GGC5-F1
#
_entry.id   AF-A0A9D5GGC5-F1
#
_cell.length_a   1.000
_cell.length_b   1.000
_cell.length_c   1.000
_cell.angle_alpha   90.00
_cell.angle_beta   90.00
_cell.angle_gamma   90.00
#
_symmetry.space_group_name_H-M   'P 1'
#
loop_
_entity.id
_entity.type
_entity.pdbx_description
1 polymer ?
#
loop_
_entity_poly.entity_id
_entity_poly.type
_entity_poly.pdbx_seq_one_letter_code
_entity_poly.pdbx_strand_id
1 'polypeptide(L)' 'MRRKGLRPIQIWVPDVRSPAFAAEAHRQSLAVSKSPHAAEDQGFIDAISVELD' A
#
# COMPACT_ATOMS: atom_id res chain seq x y z
N MET A 1 5.75 -23.92 -6.30
CA MET A 1 6.30 -22.57 -6.57
C MET A 1 7.13 -22.53 -7.85
N ARG A 2 8.27 -23.25 -7.95
CA ARG A 2 9.07 -23.28 -9.19
C ARG A 2 8.33 -23.87 -10.42
N ARG A 3 7.55 -24.94 -10.23
CA ARG A 3 6.69 -25.53 -11.28
C ARG A 3 5.50 -24.68 -11.71
N LYS A 4 5.19 -23.58 -11.00
CA LYS A 4 4.15 -22.61 -11.38
C LYS A 4 4.75 -21.40 -12.14
N GLY A 5 6.02 -21.47 -12.56
CA GLY A 5 6.71 -20.38 -13.27
C GLY A 5 7.22 -19.23 -12.40
N LEU A 6 7.06 -19.29 -11.08
CA LEU A 6 7.49 -18.23 -10.16
C LEU A 6 8.96 -18.42 -9.74
N ARG A 7 9.74 -17.32 -9.77
CA ARG A 7 11.12 -17.26 -9.28
C ARG A 7 11.16 -16.55 -7.91
N PRO A 8 11.80 -17.14 -6.89
CA PRO A 8 11.98 -16.46 -5.61
C PRO A 8 12.94 -15.27 -5.76
N ILE A 9 12.58 -14.13 -5.16
CA ILE A 9 13.48 -12.99 -4.95
C ILE A 9 13.57 -12.70 -3.46
N GLN A 10 14.74 -12.25 -3.01
CA GLN A 10 14.93 -11.68 -1.69
C GLN A 10 15.05 -10.17 -1.83
N ILE A 11 14.20 -9.45 -1.10
CA ILE A 11 14.25 -8.00 -0.99
C ILE A 11 14.35 -7.63 0.48
N TRP A 12 15.10 -6.56 0.77
CA TRP A 12 15.13 -5.99 2.09
C TRP A 12 13.93 -5.08 2.27
N VAL A 13 13.17 -5.32 3.34
CA VAL A 13 12.04 -4.48 3.72
C VAL A 13 12.40 -3.69 4.98
N PRO A 14 11.87 -2.47 5.16
CA PRO A 14 12.03 -1.73 6.40
C PRO A 14 11.52 -2.54 7.60
N ASP A 15 12.14 -2.35 8.76
CA ASP A 15 11.59 -2.86 10.01
C ASP A 15 10.32 -2.09 10.37
N VAL A 16 9.16 -2.72 10.16
CA VAL A 16 7.83 -2.15 10.39
C VAL A 16 7.53 -1.86 11.87
N ARG A 17 8.38 -2.34 12.80
CA ARG A 17 8.26 -2.07 14.24
C ARG A 17 9.03 -0.82 14.66
N SER A 18 9.91 -0.30 13.79
CA SER A 18 10.66 0.91 14.06
C SER A 18 9.75 2.14 14.07
N PRO A 19 9.89 3.07 15.03
CA PRO A 19 9.17 4.35 15.00
C PRO A 19 9.41 5.16 13.72
N ALA A 20 10.57 5.01 13.09
CA ALA A 20 10.89 5.68 11.82
C ALA A 20 10.00 5.18 10.67
N PHE A 21 9.64 3.89 10.67
CA PHE A 21 8.70 3.34 9.69
C PHE A 21 7.32 3.97 9.85
N ALA A 22 6.83 4.08 11.09
CA ALA A 22 5.54 4.71 11.35
C ALA A 22 5.51 6.18 10.91
N ALA A 23 6.57 6.93 11.20
CA ALA A 23 6.70 8.33 10.78
C ALA A 23 6.69 8.48 9.25
N GLU A 24 7.44 7.62 8.55
CA GLU A 24 7.51 7.66 7.09
C GLU A 24 6.22 7.16 6.43
N ALA A 25 5.61 6.11 6.95
CA ALA A 25 4.30 5.63 6.50
C ALA A 25 3.26 6.74 6.61
N HIS A 26 3.21 7.44 7.74
CA HIS A 26 2.31 8.58 7.91
C HIS A 26 2.60 9.71 6.91
N ARG A 27 3.88 10.08 6.72
CA ARG A 27 4.28 11.10 5.75
C ARG A 27 3.86 10.73 4.32
N GLN A 28 4.06 9.48 3.90
CA GLN A 28 3.70 9.02 2.57
C GLN A 28 2.19 8.90 2.38
N SER A 29 1.45 8.40 3.37
CA SER A 29 -0.02 8.38 3.33
C SER A 29 -0.59 9.78 3.10
N LEU A 30 -0.05 10.79 3.79
CA LEU A 30 -0.45 12.19 3.56
C LEU A 30 -0.08 12.71 2.17
N ALA A 31 1.02 12.23 1.58
CA ALA A 31 1.41 12.62 0.23
C ALA A 31 0.44 12.04 -0.80
N VAL A 32 0.04 10.77 -0.63
CA VAL A 32 -0.96 10.10 -1.48
C VAL A 32 -2.32 10.78 -1.36
N SER A 33 -2.78 11.06 -0.13
CA SER A 33 -4.08 11.69 0.10
C SER A 33 -4.18 13.12 -0.46
N LYS A 34 -3.04 13.79 -0.66
CA LYS A 34 -2.95 15.14 -1.25
C LYS A 34 -2.60 15.11 -2.73
N SER A 35 -2.47 13.92 -3.32
CA SER A 35 -2.13 13.80 -4.73
C SER A 35 -3.31 14.23 -5.61
N PRO A 36 -3.06 14.70 -6.85
CA PRO A 36 -4.13 14.99 -7.81
C PRO A 36 -5.05 13.80 -8.11
N HIS A 37 -4.56 12.58 -7.88
CA HIS A 37 -5.28 11.33 -8.16
C HIS A 37 -6.11 10.84 -6.98
N ALA A 38 -5.99 11.45 -5.79
CA ALA A 38 -6.60 10.94 -4.56
C ALA A 38 -8.12 10.70 -4.70
N ALA A 39 -8.84 11.56 -5.42
CA ALA A 39 -10.28 11.41 -5.63
C ALA A 39 -10.63 10.25 -6.58
N GLU A 40 -9.84 10.04 -7.64
CA GLU A 40 -10.01 8.93 -8.57
C GLU A 40 -9.68 7.60 -7.89
N ASP A 41 -8.55 7.56 -7.17
CA ASP A 41 -8.13 6.40 -6.38
C ASP A 41 -9.21 6.02 -5.36
N GLN A 42 -9.73 7.01 -4.61
CA GLN A 42 -10.80 6.77 -3.64
C GLN A 42 -12.07 6.28 -4.32
N GLY A 43 -12.48 6.90 -5.45
CA GLY A 43 -13.64 6.45 -6.21
C GLY A 43 -13.53 5.02 -6.73
N PHE A 44 -12.33 4.59 -7.14
CA PHE A 44 -12.08 3.20 -7.51
C PHE A 44 -12.23 2.26 -6.31
N ILE A 45 -11.62 2.59 -5.16
CA ILE A 45 -11.71 1.79 -3.94
C ILE A 45 -13.17 1.66 -3.48
N ASP A 46 -13.92 2.76 -3.49
CA ASP A 46 -15.34 2.76 -3.12
C ASP A 46 -16.17 1.86 -4.05
N ALA A 47 -15.89 1.88 -5.36
CA ALA A 47 -16.60 1.07 -6.35
C ALA A 47 -16.36 -0.45 -6.21
N ILE A 48 -15.23 -0.87 -5.63
CA ILE A 48 -14.89 -2.29 -5.42
C ILE A 48 -15.10 -2.76 -3.97
N SER A 49 -15.35 -1.84 -3.05
CA SER A 49 -15.59 -2.16 -1.64
C SER A 49 -16.96 -2.78 -1.49
N VAL A 50 -17.05 -3.88 -0.75
CA VAL A 50 -18.34 -4.45 -0.34
C VAL A 50 -18.85 -3.66 0.86
N GLU A 51 -20.13 -3.33 0.86
CA GLU A 51 -20.77 -2.78 2.06
C GLU A 51 -20.73 -3.85 3.15
N LEU A 52 -20.01 -3.55 4.23
CA LEU A 52 -20.01 -4.40 5.42
C LEU A 52 -21.25 -4.05 6.22
N ASP A 53 -22.29 -4.88 6.10
CA ASP A 53 -23.41 -4.93 7.05
C ASP A 53 -22.92 -5.23 8.48
#